data_AF-A0A329KMM3-F1
#
_entry.id   AF-A0A329KMM3-F1
#
_cell.length_a   1.000
_cell.length_b   1.000
_cell.length_c   1.000
_cell.angle_alpha   90.00
_cell.angle_beta   90.00
_cell.angle_gamma   90.00
#
_symmetry.space_group_name_H-M   'P 1'
#
loop_
_entity.id
_entity.type
_entity.pdbx_description
1 polymer ?
#
loop_
_entity_poly.entity_id
_entity_poly.type
_entity_poly.pdbx_seq_one_letter_code
_entity_poly.pdbx_strand_id
1 'polypeptide(L)'
;MRDIYVILIDGNLYRKDSAIRTYKTRERAEEEARKIGRYWSYRDSKLEVGRFTAVEVTEVSVARPDYSAPCPYIVPEKEDAN
;
A
#
# COMPACT_ATOMS: atom_id res chain seq x y z
N MET A 1 0.94 14.51 18.19
CA MET A 1 1.35 13.94 16.89
C MET A 1 1.81 12.52 17.11
N ARG A 2 1.37 11.57 16.27
CA ARG A 2 1.92 10.21 16.29
C ARG A 2 3.04 10.16 15.26
N ASP A 3 4.27 10.00 15.72
CA ASP A 3 5.40 9.75 14.84
C ASP A 3 5.34 8.32 14.34
N ILE A 4 5.45 8.15 13.02
CA ILE A 4 5.49 6.87 12.36
C ILE A 4 6.87 6.70 11.76
N TYR A 5 7.50 5.56 11.99
CA TYR A 5 8.80 5.23 11.40
C TYR A 5 8.60 4.20 10.30
N VAL A 6 9.30 4.39 9.18
CA VAL A 6 9.29 3.47 8.05
C VAL A 6 10.72 3.12 7.67
N ILE A 7 10.88 1.97 7.03
CA ILE A 7 12.17 1.53 6.52
C ILE A 7 12.25 1.92 5.05
N LEU A 8 13.38 2.48 4.67
CA LEU A 8 13.73 2.87 3.31
C LEU A 8 14.87 1.97 2.85
N ILE A 9 14.77 1.42 1.64
CA ILE A 9 15.81 0.64 0.98
C ILE A 9 16.17 1.39 -0.30
N ASP A 10 17.41 1.86 -0.40
CA ASP A 10 17.89 2.68 -1.53
C ASP A 10 16.96 3.89 -1.79
N GLY A 11 16.54 4.57 -0.72
CA GLY A 11 15.60 5.70 -0.78
C GLY A 11 14.13 5.33 -1.06
N ASN A 12 13.80 4.06 -1.29
CA ASN A 12 12.44 3.60 -1.58
C ASN A 12 11.76 2.99 -0.34
N LEU A 13 10.45 3.20 -0.21
CA LEU A 13 9.67 2.62 0.89
C LEU A 13 9.71 1.09 0.85
N TYR A 14 10.17 0.49 1.94
CA TYR A 14 10.11 -0.95 2.11
C TYR A 14 8.65 -1.41 2.20
N ARG A 15 8.25 -2.26 1.24
CA ARG A 15 6.93 -2.89 1.21
C ARG A 15 7.07 -4.37 1.51
N LYS A 16 6.18 -4.86 2.36
CA LYS A 16 6.05 -6.27 2.68
C LYS A 16 4.59 -6.67 2.49
N ASP A 17 4.33 -7.70 1.70
CA ASP A 17 2.98 -8.17 1.39
C ASP A 17 2.08 -7.05 0.81
N SER A 18 2.64 -6.25 -0.11
CA SER A 18 1.98 -5.07 -0.73
C SER A 18 1.64 -3.91 0.22
N ALA A 19 1.96 -4.01 1.51
CA ALA A 19 1.75 -2.94 2.50
C ALA A 19 3.07 -2.26 2.91
N ILE A 20 2.99 -0.95 3.19
CA ILE A 20 4.11 -0.21 3.81
C ILE A 20 4.14 -0.58 5.28
N ARG A 21 5.29 -1.05 5.76
CA ARG A 21 5.43 -1.43 7.17
C ARG A 21 5.79 -0.22 8.00
N THR A 22 4.90 0.12 8.93
CA THR A 22 5.02 1.28 9.82
C THR A 22 5.31 0.86 11.25
N TYR A 23 6.17 1.61 11.94
CA TYR A 23 6.60 1.33 13.31
C TYR A 23 6.29 2.53 14.21
N LYS A 24 5.96 2.26 15.47
CA LYS A 24 5.66 3.31 16.48
C LYS A 24 6.91 3.93 17.09
N THR A 25 8.03 3.21 17.09
CA THR A 25 9.28 3.66 17.70
C THR A 25 10.43 3.51 16.71
N ARG A 26 11.40 4.41 16.82
CA ARG A 26 12.61 4.39 16.01
C ARG A 26 13.41 3.10 16.20
N GLU A 27 13.64 2.72 17.46
CA GLU A 27 14.44 1.54 17.81
C GLU A 27 13.91 0.26 17.16
N ARG A 28 12.57 0.12 17.10
CA ARG A 28 11.95 -1.05 16.49
C ARG A 28 12.06 -1.05 14.97
N ALA A 29 12.01 0.12 14.34
CA ALA A 29 12.28 0.25 12.90
C ALA A 29 13.76 -0.06 12.58
N GLU A 30 14.70 0.40 13.41
CA GLU A 30 16.13 0.12 13.26
C GLU A 30 16.47 -1.36 13.47
N GLU A 31 15.87 -2.02 14.46
CA GLU A 31 16.06 -3.46 14.68
C GLU A 31 15.59 -4.27 13.46
N GLU A 32 14.42 -3.94 12.93
CA GLU A 32 13.86 -4.61 11.75
C GLU A 32 14.67 -4.31 10.49
N ALA A 33 15.13 -3.07 10.30
CA ALA A 33 16.03 -2.72 9.21
C ALA A 33 17.33 -3.56 9.27
N ARG A 34 17.93 -3.74 10.45
CA ARG A 34 19.11 -4.61 10.61
C ARG A 34 18.82 -6.07 10.30
N LYS A 35 17.63 -6.58 10.65
CA LYS A 35 17.22 -7.94 10.27
C LYS A 35 17.09 -8.06 8.75
N ILE A 36 16.50 -7.06 8.09
CA ILE A 36 16.33 -7.05 6.64
C ILE A 36 17.69 -7.03 5.93
N GLY A 37 18.65 -6.25 6.43
CA GLY A 37 20.00 -6.19 5.86
C GLY A 37 20.81 -7.49 5.94
N ARG A 38 20.35 -8.47 6.73
CA ARG A 38 20.98 -9.81 6.74
C ARG A 38 20.57 -10.67 5.55
N TYR A 39 19.48 -10.34 4.84
CA TYR A 39 19.08 -11.09 3.66
C TYR A 39 19.98 -10.74 2.48
N TRP A 40 20.38 -11.78 1.72
CA TRP A 40 21.28 -11.64 0.58
C TRP A 40 20.76 -10.65 -0.48
N SER A 41 19.44 -10.58 -0.66
CA SER A 41 18.77 -9.67 -1.60
C SER A 41 18.99 -8.19 -1.32
N TYR A 42 19.44 -7.81 -0.11
CA TYR A 42 19.66 -6.42 0.30
C TYR A 42 21.10 -6.16 0.71
N ARG A 43 22.04 -7.03 0.30
CA ARG A 43 23.45 -6.96 0.71
C ARG A 43 24.16 -5.67 0.26
N ASP A 44 23.83 -5.19 -0.93
CA ASP A 44 24.39 -3.97 -1.52
C ASP A 44 23.44 -2.76 -1.40
N SER A 45 22.31 -2.95 -0.74
CA SER A 45 21.30 -1.89 -0.57
C SER A 45 21.57 -1.03 0.65
N LYS A 46 21.31 0.27 0.51
CA LYS A 46 21.37 1.22 1.62
C LYS A 46 20.08 1.14 2.44
N LEU A 47 20.20 0.77 3.71
CA LEU A 47 19.08 0.71 4.64
C LEU A 47 19.00 1.99 5.48
N GLU A 48 17.86 2.65 5.40
CA GLU A 48 17.59 3.93 6.06
C GLU A 48 16.28 3.84 6.85
N VAL A 49 16.15 4.63 7.91
CA VAL A 49 14.91 4.72 8.69
C VAL A 49 14.38 6.14 8.57
N GLY A 50 13.22 6.28 7.94
CA GLY A 50 12.53 7.56 7.77
C GLY A 50 11.55 7.80 8.92
N ARG A 51 11.52 9.03 9.44
CA ARG A 51 10.45 9.51 10.31
C ARG A 51 9.39 10.18 9.45
N PHE A 52 8.20 9.60 9.44
CA PHE A 52 7.00 10.17 8.83
C PHE A 52 6.12 10.77 9.91
N THR A 53 5.81 12.04 9.76
CA THR A 53 4.79 12.73 10.55
C THR A 53 3.70 13.13 9.56
N ALA A 54 2.46 12.67 9.81
CA ALA A 54 1.33 13.09 8.99
C ALA A 54 1.13 14.60 9.15
N VAL A 55 1.27 15.34 8.06
CA VAL A 55 1.12 16.80 8.03
C VAL A 55 -0.36 17.17 7.90
N GLU A 56 -1.12 16.41 7.10
CA GLU A 56 -2.54 16.63 6.86
C GLU A 56 -3.25 15.28 6.73
N VAL A 57 -4.45 15.16 7.32
CA VAL A 57 -5.29 13.97 7.24
C VAL A 57 -6.66 14.41 6.73
N THR A 58 -7.01 13.95 5.53
CA THR A 58 -8.30 14.24 4.92
C THR A 58 -9.06 12.92 4.76
N GLU A 59 -10.28 12.89 5.29
CA GLU A 59 -11.19 11.77 5.10
C GLU A 59 -11.75 11.83 3.67
N VAL A 60 -11.55 10.76 2.90
CA VAL A 60 -12.12 10.63 1.55
C VAL A 60 -13.24 9.59 1.62
N SER A 61 -14.47 10.06 1.69
CA SER A 61 -15.65 9.22 1.52
C SER A 61 -15.83 8.88 0.05
N VAL A 62 -15.58 7.62 -0.32
CA VAL A 62 -15.96 7.09 -1.63
C VAL A 62 -17.40 6.59 -1.55
N ALA A 63 -18.30 7.24 -2.30
CA ALA A 63 -19.65 6.74 -2.50
C ALA A 63 -19.55 5.36 -3.18
N ARG A 64 -20.16 4.33 -2.59
CA ARG A 64 -20.28 3.03 -3.23
C ARG A 64 -21.14 3.21 -4.49
N PRO A 65 -20.72 2.71 -5.67
CA PRO A 65 -21.59 2.70 -6.83
C PRO A 65 -22.86 1.92 -6.47
N ASP A 66 -24.01 2.52 -6.78
CA ASP A 66 -25.30 1.92 -6.54
C ASP A 66 -25.52 0.78 -7.54
N TYR A 67 -25.31 -0.45 -7.10
CA TYR A 67 -25.51 -1.67 -7.91
C TYR A 67 -26.99 -2.08 -8.00
N SER A 68 -27.94 -1.24 -7.57
CA SER A 68 -29.38 -1.54 -7.65
C SER A 68 -29.99 -1.37 -9.05
N ALA A 69 -29.26 -0.76 -10.00
CA ALA A 69 -29.72 -0.67 -11.38
C ALA A 69 -29.62 -2.05 -12.06
N PRO A 70 -30.73 -2.68 -12.48
CA PRO A 70 -30.66 -3.89 -13.28
C PRO A 70 -29.96 -3.55 -14.61
N CYS A 71 -28.87 -4.25 -14.91
CA CYS A 71 -28.25 -4.19 -16.22
C CYS A 71 -29.34 -4.47 -17.27
N PRO A 72 -29.55 -3.62 -18.29
CA PRO A 72 -30.46 -3.96 -19.37
C PRO A 72 -29.90 -5.21 -20.04
N TYR A 73 -30.58 -6.33 -19.88
CA TYR A 73 -30.33 -7.51 -20.71
C TYR A 73 -30.66 -7.09 -22.13
N ILE A 74 -29.62 -6.84 -22.93
CA ILE A 74 -29.74 -6.71 -24.38
C ILE A 74 -30.15 -8.10 -24.85
N VAL A 75 -31.43 -8.28 -25.11
CA VAL A 75 -31.94 -9.50 -25.76
C VAL A 75 -31.46 -9.40 -27.21
N PRO A 76 -30.63 -10.32 -27.71
CA PRO A 76 -30.33 -10.36 -29.13
C PRO A 76 -31.64 -10.65 -29.88
N GLU A 77 -32.05 -9.74 -30.78
CA GLU A 77 -33.14 -10.00 -31.72
C GLU A 77 -32.79 -11.27 -32.49
N LYS A 78 -33.67 -12.28 -32.39
CA LYS A 78 -33.55 -13.45 -33.23
C LYS A 78 -33.80 -12.99 -34.67
N GLU A 79 -32.79 -13.06 -35.50
CA GLU A 79 -32.96 -13.05 -36.95
C GLU A 79 -33.83 -14.28 -37.31
N ASP A 80 -35.08 -14.03 -37.70
CA ASP A 80 -35.92 -15.00 -38.37
C ASP A 80 -35.27 -15.37 -39.71
N ALA A 81 -34.57 -16.50 -39.74
CA ALA A 81 -34.11 -17.13 -40.98
C ALA A 81 -35.31 -17.80 -41.65
N ASN A 82 -35.79 -17.16 -42.72
CA ASN A 82 -36.70 -17.71 -43.73
C ASN A 82 -35.99 -18.76 -44.60
#